data_AF-A0A1S8SYW9-F1
#
_entry.id   AF-A0A1S8SYW9-F1
#
_cell.length_a   1.000
_cell.length_b   1.000
_cell.length_c   1.000
_cell.angle_alpha   90.00
_cell.angle_beta   90.00
_cell.angle_gamma   90.00
#
_symmetry.space_group_name_H-M   'P 1'
#
loop_
_entity.id
_entity.type
_entity.pdbx_description
1 polymer ?
#
loop_
_entity_poly.entity_id
_entity_poly.type
_entity_poly.pdbx_seq_one_letter_code
_entity_poly.pdbx_strand_id
1 'polypeptide(L)' 'MELSPDPLLDELKKYVANIKLGTTEQLGDTLRPILINEEIFGVNLYAVGLGEKIEGYFTEMISGTGAVRATLEKYLECK' A
#
# COMPACT_ATOMS: atom_id res chain seq x y z
N MET A 1 -9.61 15.29 -9.88
CA MET A 1 -10.33 14.45 -8.91
C MET A 1 -9.94 14.96 -7.53
N GLU A 2 -10.92 15.29 -6.69
CA GLU A 2 -10.63 15.64 -5.29
C GLU A 2 -10.39 14.37 -4.49
N LEU A 3 -9.38 14.40 -3.61
CA LEU A 3 -9.07 13.27 -2.72
C LEU A 3 -9.99 13.31 -1.50
N SER A 4 -10.27 12.15 -0.93
CA SER A 4 -11.04 12.04 0.31
C SER A 4 -10.41 12.89 1.41
N PRO A 5 -11.21 13.59 2.25
CA PRO A 5 -10.68 14.34 3.38
C PRO A 5 -10.00 13.39 4.36
N ASP A 6 -8.69 13.56 4.55
CA ASP A 6 -7.87 12.78 5.48
C ASP A 6 -6.96 13.76 6.27
N PRO A 7 -6.91 13.68 7.61
CA PRO A 7 -6.07 14.56 8.43
C PRO A 7 -4.57 14.48 8.10
N LEU A 8 -4.10 13.33 7.61
CA LEU A 8 -2.70 13.04 7.26
C LEU A 8 -2.48 13.07 5.73
N LEU A 9 -3.45 13.58 4.96
CA LEU A 9 -3.42 13.55 3.49
C LEU A 9 -2.12 14.10 2.90
N ASP A 10 -1.66 15.24 3.38
CA ASP A 10 -0.49 15.92 2.83
C ASP A 10 0.82 15.22 3.17
N GLU A 11 0.85 14.44 4.25
CA GLU A 11 1.99 13.61 4.60
C GLU A 11 1.99 12.32 3.77
N LEU A 12 0.86 11.62 3.71
CA LEU A 12 0.71 10.38 2.93
C LEU A 12 1.03 10.58 1.45
N LYS A 13 0.61 11.72 0.87
CA LYS A 13 0.96 12.08 -0.51
C LYS A 13 2.46 12.07 -0.76
N LYS A 14 3.28 12.51 0.20
CA LYS A 14 4.74 12.58 0.03
C LYS A 14 5.35 11.19 -0.05
N TYR A 15 4.84 10.26 0.75
CA TYR A 15 5.31 8.88 0.72
C TYR A 15 4.97 8.20 -0.61
N VAL A 16 3.75 8.37 -1.11
CA VAL A 16 3.32 7.69 -2.35
C VAL A 16 3.60 8.46 -3.64
N ALA A 17 4.20 9.66 -3.57
CA ALA A 17 4.38 10.56 -4.70
C ALA A 17 5.14 9.94 -5.88
N ASN A 18 6.07 9.03 -5.59
CA ASN A 18 6.92 8.40 -6.59
C ASN A 18 6.35 7.07 -7.12
N ILE A 19 5.23 6.59 -6.58
CA ILE A 19 4.61 5.33 -6.99
C ILE A 19 3.89 5.54 -8.32
N LYS A 20 4.22 4.68 -9.29
CA LYS A 20 3.59 4.68 -10.61
C LYS A 20 2.94 3.32 -10.88
N LEU A 21 1.78 3.35 -11.51
CA LEU A 21 1.10 2.15 -11.97
C LEU A 21 1.98 1.40 -12.97
N GLY A 22 2.12 0.09 -12.79
CA GLY A 22 2.98 -0.77 -13.60
C GLY A 22 4.43 -0.85 -13.15
N THR A 23 4.85 -0.05 -12.16
CA THR A 23 6.23 -0.06 -11.67
C THR A 23 6.32 -0.82 -10.34
N THR A 24 6.56 -2.12 -10.42
CA THR A 24 6.66 -3.01 -9.25
C THR A 24 8.02 -2.96 -8.56
N GLU A 25 9.08 -2.56 -9.27
CA GLU A 25 10.46 -2.54 -8.78
C GLU A 25 10.75 -1.38 -7.81
N GLN A 26 9.89 -0.36 -7.79
CA GLN A 26 10.12 0.89 -7.04
C GLN A 26 9.39 0.96 -5.70
N LEU A 27 8.73 -0.13 -5.28
CA LEU A 27 7.98 -0.09 -4.02
C LEU A 27 8.88 0.00 -2.80
N GLY A 28 9.96 -0.80 -2.75
CA GLY A 28 11.04 -0.71 -1.77
C GLY A 28 10.57 -0.36 -0.34
N ASP A 29 11.32 0.51 0.34
CA ASP A 29 10.97 1.04 1.66
C ASP A 29 9.99 2.23 1.59
N THR A 30 9.31 2.48 0.46
CA THR A 30 8.43 3.65 0.29
C THR A 30 7.25 3.64 1.28
N LEU A 31 6.70 2.45 1.53
CA LEU A 31 5.59 2.26 2.48
C LEU A 31 6.10 2.13 3.92
N ARG A 32 7.39 1.90 4.12
CA ARG A 32 7.98 1.64 5.44
C ARG A 32 7.62 2.73 6.46
N PRO A 33 7.77 4.04 6.19
CA PRO A 33 7.45 5.08 7.16
C PRO A 33 5.99 5.03 7.66
N ILE A 34 5.07 4.60 6.79
CA ILE A 34 3.64 4.45 7.13
C ILE A 34 3.45 3.18 7.97
N LEU A 35 4.03 2.06 7.55
CA LEU A 35 3.80 0.75 8.16
C LEU A 35 4.50 0.58 9.51
N ILE A 36 5.57 1.34 9.80
CA ILE A 36 6.17 1.35 11.16
C ILE A 36 5.44 2.27 12.13
N ASN A 37 4.60 3.19 11.62
CA ASN A 37 4.02 4.25 12.42
C ASN A 37 3.01 3.68 13.44
N GLU A 38 3.46 3.58 14.70
CA GLU A 38 2.68 3.07 15.81
C GLU A 38 1.54 4.02 16.22
N GLU A 39 1.60 5.30 15.86
CA GLU A 39 0.48 6.23 16.11
C GLU A 39 -0.72 5.91 15.20
N ILE A 40 -0.46 5.39 13.98
CA ILE A 40 -1.50 5.00 13.04
C ILE A 40 -2.03 3.59 13.36
N PHE A 41 -1.12 2.63 13.57
CA PHE A 41 -1.48 1.20 13.67
C PHE A 41 -1.45 0.63 15.08
N GLY A 42 -1.01 1.40 16.08
CA GLY A 42 -0.81 0.96 17.46
C GLY A 42 0.42 0.05 17.67
N VAL A 43 0.99 -0.48 16.60
CA VAL A 43 2.18 -1.35 16.57
C VAL A 43 2.95 -1.17 15.27
N ASN A 44 4.25 -1.45 15.30
CA ASN A 44 5.04 -1.55 14.08
C ASN A 44 4.65 -2.81 13.27
N LEU A 45 4.12 -2.62 12.07
CA LEU A 45 3.61 -3.73 11.24
C LEU A 45 4.70 -4.70 10.75
N TYR A 46 5.95 -4.28 10.65
CA TYR A 46 7.05 -5.22 10.36
C TYR A 46 7.42 -6.06 11.58
N ALA A 47 7.36 -5.48 12.79
CA ALA A 47 7.65 -6.21 14.02
C ALA A 47 6.67 -7.37 14.25
N VAL A 48 5.44 -7.25 13.75
CA VAL A 48 4.41 -8.30 13.80
C VAL A 48 4.32 -9.14 12.51
N GLY A 49 5.24 -8.96 11.56
CA GLY A 49 5.30 -9.75 10.33
C GLY A 49 4.23 -9.45 9.28
N LEU A 50 3.55 -8.30 9.38
CA LEU A 50 2.52 -7.86 8.42
C LEU A 50 3.07 -6.92 7.34
N GLY A 51 4.18 -6.23 7.59
CA GLY A 51 4.76 -5.25 6.67
C GLY A 51 5.03 -5.83 5.27
N GLU A 52 5.80 -6.91 5.19
CA GLU A 52 6.14 -7.59 3.92
C GLU A 52 4.89 -8.10 3.18
N LYS A 53 3.90 -8.59 3.93
CA LYS A 53 2.64 -9.08 3.38
C LYS A 53 1.83 -7.96 2.72
N ILE A 54 1.77 -6.79 3.37
CA ILE A 54 1.07 -5.61 2.84
C ILE A 54 1.77 -5.09 1.59
N GLU A 55 3.10 -5.02 1.59
CA GLU A 55 3.88 -4.63 0.40
C GLU A 55 3.66 -5.58 -0.77
N GLY A 56 3.57 -6.89 -0.52
CA GLY A 56 3.21 -7.88 -1.52
C GLY A 56 1.85 -7.58 -2.16
N TYR A 57 0.81 -7.37 -1.34
CA TYR A 57 -0.50 -6.99 -1.85
C TYR A 57 -0.49 -5.68 -2.61
N PHE A 58 0.20 -4.67 -2.09
CA PHE A 58 0.30 -3.38 -2.75
C PHE A 58 0.96 -3.49 -4.12
N THR A 59 2.04 -4.28 -4.22
CA THR A 59 2.74 -4.57 -5.48
C THR A 59 1.80 -5.21 -6.51
N GLU A 60 1.02 -6.20 -6.10
CA GLU A 60 0.03 -6.83 -6.97
C GLU A 60 -1.03 -5.82 -7.43
N MET A 61 -1.56 -5.01 -6.51
CA MET A 61 -2.61 -4.02 -6.80
C MET A 61 -2.16 -2.90 -7.75
N ILE A 62 -0.89 -2.49 -7.72
CA ILE A 62 -0.38 -1.44 -8.60
C ILE A 62 0.22 -1.95 -9.92
N SER A 63 0.23 -3.28 -10.15
CA SER A 63 0.90 -3.89 -11.30
C SER A 63 0.31 -3.47 -12.66
N GLY A 64 -0.90 -2.91 -12.70
CA GLY A 64 -1.50 -2.40 -13.92
C GLY A 64 -3.00 -2.12 -13.80
N THR A 65 -3.60 -1.69 -14.91
CA THR A 65 -5.06 -1.51 -15.00
C THR A 65 -5.78 -2.84 -14.75
N GLY A 66 -6.76 -2.85 -13.85
CA GLY A 66 -7.50 -4.05 -13.47
C GLY A 66 -6.82 -4.92 -12.40
N ALA A 67 -5.59 -4.60 -12.01
CA ALA A 67 -4.82 -5.41 -11.07
C ALA A 67 -5.42 -5.46 -9.66
N VAL A 68 -6.09 -4.40 -9.22
CA VAL A 68 -6.84 -4.40 -7.95
C VAL A 68 -7.89 -5.51 -7.93
N ARG A 69 -8.69 -5.63 -8.99
CA ARG A 69 -9.71 -6.68 -9.12
C ARG A 69 -9.08 -8.06 -9.15
N ALA A 70 -8.03 -8.24 -9.96
CA ALA A 70 -7.33 -9.53 -10.06
C ALA A 70 -6.71 -9.96 -8.73
N THR A 71 -6.16 -9.02 -7.96
CA THR A 71 -5.61 -9.28 -6.62
C THR A 71 -6.71 -9.74 -5.67
N LEU A 72 -7.87 -9.07 -5.68
CA LEU A 72 -9.01 -9.48 -4.86
C LEU A 72 -9.53 -10.87 -5.25
N GLU A 73 -9.70 -11.15 -6.54
CA GLU A 73 -10.16 -12.47 -7.04
C GLU A 73 -9.18 -13.61 -6.69
N LYS A 74 -7.87 -13.31 -6.62
CA LYS A 74 -6.84 -14.27 -6.22
C LYS A 74 -6.92 -14.65 -4.74
N TYR A 75 -7.15 -13.68 -3.86
CA TYR A 75 -7.09 -13.91 -2.40
C TYR A 75 -8.46 -14.13 -1.75
N LEU A 76 -9.51 -13.65 -2.39
CA LEU A 76 -10.89 -13.81 -1.96
C LEU A 76 -11.56 -14.64 -3.04
N GLU A 77 -12.00 -15.85 -2.70
CA GLU A 77 -12.77 -16.70 -3.61
C GLU A 77 -14.07 -15.98 -4.01
N CYS A 78 -14.01 -15.19 -5.07
CA CYS A 78 -15.17 -14.51 -5.63
C CYS A 78 -15.93 -15.55 -6.47
N LYS A 79 -16.84 -16.28 -5.83
CA LYS A 79 -17.87 -17.06 -6.51
C LYS A 79 -18.88 -16.15 -7.20
#